data_AF-A0A8E2J596-F1
#
_entry.id   AF-A0A8E2J596-F1
#
_cell.length_a   1.000
_cell.length_b   1.000
_cell.length_c   1.000
_cell.angle_alpha   90.00
_cell.angle_beta   90.00
_cell.angle_gamma   90.00
#
_symmetry.space_group_name_H-M   'P 1'
#
loop_
_entity.id
_entity.type
_entity.pdbx_description
1 polymer ?
#
loop_
_entity_poly.entity_id
_entity_poly.type
_entity_poly.pdbx_seq_one_letter_code
_entity_poly.pdbx_strand_id
1 'polypeptide(L)' 'MKGISYTYFTTDNAKQARELIGILREAKANVPPQLEEMGMFGGGGGGGRGTSFRLSHPHYQCP' A
#
# COMPACT_ATOMS: atom_id res chain seq x y z
N MET A 1 1.97 34.68 12.31
CA MET A 1 3.01 34.24 11.35
C MET A 1 2.53 32.98 10.65
N LYS A 2 2.70 32.86 9.32
CA LYS A 2 2.43 31.61 8.59
C LYS A 2 3.73 30.83 8.47
N GLY A 3 3.76 29.59 8.94
CA GLY A 3 4.85 28.65 8.71
C GLY A 3 4.53 27.74 7.53
N ILE A 4 5.54 27.39 6.74
CA ILE A 4 5.41 26.41 5.65
C ILE A 4 6.32 25.24 6.00
N SER A 5 5.79 24.02 5.89
CA SER A 5 6.54 22.78 6.06
C SER A 5 6.49 21.99 4.76
N TYR A 6 7.61 21.38 4.40
CA TYR A 6 7.73 20.48 3.26
C TYR A 6 8.15 19.11 3.75
N THR A 7 7.47 18.08 3.28
CA THR A 7 7.78 16.67 3.61
C THR A 7 7.89 15.87 2.32
N TYR A 8 8.99 15.14 2.17
CA TYR A 8 9.24 14.31 0.99
C TYR A 8 8.81 12.87 1.24
N PHE A 9 8.05 12.32 0.30
CA PHE A 9 7.59 10.93 0.34
C PHE A 9 8.20 10.11 -0.79
N THR A 10 8.47 8.86 -0.48
CA THR A 10 8.99 7.83 -1.40
C THR A 10 8.24 6.53 -1.14
N THR A 11 8.41 5.53 -2.01
CA THR A 11 7.76 4.22 -1.82
C THR A 11 8.18 3.54 -0.52
N ASP A 12 9.39 3.79 -0.02
CA ASP A 12 9.91 3.16 1.21
C ASP A 12 9.18 3.63 2.48
N ASN A 13 8.66 4.87 2.47
CA ASN A 13 7.93 5.46 3.58
C ASN A 13 6.40 5.45 3.39
N ALA A 14 5.90 4.73 2.37
CA ALA A 14 4.47 4.63 2.03
C ALA A 14 3.58 4.14 3.19
N LYS A 15 4.14 3.38 4.15
CA LYS A 15 3.40 2.98 5.37
C LYS A 15 2.98 4.19 6.23
N GLN A 16 3.83 5.21 6.32
CA GLN A 16 3.57 6.43 7.09
C GLN A 16 2.62 7.38 6.37
N ALA A 17 2.47 7.25 5.04
CA ALA A 17 1.56 8.08 4.25
C ALA A 17 0.10 7.94 4.73
N ARG A 18 -0.34 6.74 5.15
CA ARG A 18 -1.70 6.50 5.66
C ARG A 18 -2.06 7.37 6.85
N GLU A 19 -1.16 7.43 7.83
CA GLU A 19 -1.37 8.21 9.05
C GLU A 19 -1.41 9.70 8.71
N LEU A 20 -0.48 10.18 7.87
CA LEU A 20 -0.45 11.58 7.43
C LEU A 20 -1.73 11.99 6.69
N ILE A 21 -2.26 11.13 5.81
CA ILE A 21 -3.53 11.40 5.12
C ILE A 21 -4.66 11.64 6.14
N GLY A 22 -4.72 10.84 7.21
CA GLY A 22 -5.69 11.01 8.29
C GLY A 22 -5.60 12.40 8.93
N ILE A 23 -4.39 12.81 9.32
CA ILE A 23 -4.11 14.13 9.91
C ILE A 23 -4.53 15.26 8.96
N LEU A 24 -4.18 15.16 7.68
CA LEU A 24 -4.52 16.18 6.68
C LEU A 24 -6.03 16.31 6.48
N ARG A 25 -6.78 15.21 6.47
CA ARG A 25 -8.25 15.24 6.36
C ARG A 25 -8.90 15.87 7.58
N GLU A 26 -8.45 15.52 8.78
CA GLU A 26 -8.94 16.10 10.03
C GLU A 26 -8.69 17.62 10.07
N ALA A 27 -7.49 18.03 9.63
CA ALA A 27 -7.11 19.43 9.53
C ALA A 27 -7.80 20.19 8.38
N LYS A 28 -8.64 19.53 7.56
CA LYS A 28 -9.23 20.08 6.32
C LYS A 28 -8.20 20.62 5.34
N ALA A 29 -6.98 20.07 5.37
CA ALA A 29 -5.92 20.38 4.44
C ALA A 29 -6.11 19.61 3.12
N ASN A 30 -5.56 20.13 2.03
CA ASN A 30 -5.58 19.44 0.74
C ASN A 30 -4.70 18.19 0.80
N VAL A 31 -5.27 17.04 0.45
CA VAL A 31 -4.53 15.77 0.33
C VAL A 31 -4.12 15.61 -1.13
N PRO A 32 -2.82 15.46 -1.45
CA PRO A 32 -2.39 15.20 -2.81
C PRO A 32 -2.72 13.76 -3.23
N PRO A 33 -3.24 13.53 -4.45
CA PRO A 33 -3.70 12.21 -4.89
C PRO A 33 -2.57 11.16 -4.92
N GLN A 34 -1.34 11.55 -5.23
CA GLN A 34 -0.18 10.65 -5.21
C GLN A 34 0.12 10.13 -3.80
N LEU A 35 -0.15 10.95 -2.78
CA LEU A 35 0.01 10.51 -1.39
C LEU A 35 -1.10 9.51 -1.01
N GLU A 36 -2.33 9.72 -1.48
CA GLU A 36 -3.43 8.76 -1.31
C GLU A 36 -3.08 7.40 -1.94
N GLU A 37 -2.57 7.40 -3.17
CA GLU A 37 -2.10 6.20 -3.85
C GLU A 37 -1.00 5.49 -3.04
N MET A 38 0.02 6.22 -2.56
CA MET A 38 1.06 5.66 -1.69
C MET A 38 0.47 5.05 -0.41
N GLY A 39 -0.51 5.71 0.20
CA GLY A 39 -1.25 5.18 1.34
C GLY A 39 -2.02 3.90 0.99
N MET A 40 -2.53 3.74 -0.22
CA MET A 40 -3.20 2.50 -0.65
C MET A 40 -2.20 1.36 -0.83
N PHE A 41 -1.08 1.59 -1.52
CA PHE A 41 -0.09 0.56 -1.89
C PHE A 41 0.95 0.23 -0.80
N GLY A 42 1.18 1.11 0.19
CA GLY A 42 2.18 0.92 1.25
C GLY A 42 1.88 -0.21 2.25
N GLY A 43 0.69 -0.81 2.18
CA GLY A 43 0.35 -2.03 2.91
C GLY A 43 0.64 -3.22 2.03
N GLY A 44 1.87 -3.75 2.15
CA GLY A 44 2.25 -4.97 1.44
C GLY A 44 1.18 -6.05 1.59
N GLY A 45 0.68 -6.51 0.44
CA GLY A 45 -0.01 -7.79 0.34
C GLY A 45 0.95 -8.89 0.81
N GLY A 46 0.72 -9.36 2.02
CA GLY A 46 1.55 -10.39 2.66
C GLY A 46 0.62 -11.39 3.33
N GLY A 47 0.23 -12.43 2.59
CA GLY A 47 -0.62 -13.50 3.09
C GLY A 47 -0.51 -14.76 2.23
N GLY A 48 0.66 -15.40 2.22
CA GLY A 48 0.89 -16.81 1.84
C GLY A 48 0.72 -17.13 0.34
N ARG A 49 1.78 -17.30 -0.46
CA ARG A 49 2.70 -18.44 -0.41
C ARG A 49 2.08 -19.78 0.05
N GLY A 50 0.84 -20.02 -0.38
CA GLY A 50 0.28 -21.35 -0.57
C GLY A 50 0.43 -21.78 -2.02
N THR A 51 1.66 -21.77 -2.56
CA THR A 51 2.03 -22.64 -3.67
C THR A 51 2.04 -24.08 -3.16
N SER A 52 0.85 -24.55 -2.79
CA SER A 52 0.49 -25.94 -2.69
C SER A 52 -0.19 -26.36 -3.99
N PHE A 53 0.29 -25.85 -5.13
CA PHE A 53 0.52 -26.73 -6.27
C PHE A 53 1.73 -27.61 -5.93
N ARG A 54 1.59 -28.38 -4.84
CA ARG A 54 2.15 -29.71 -4.80
C ARG A 54 1.67 -30.31 -6.11
N LEU A 55 2.60 -30.61 -7.00
CA LEU A 55 2.41 -31.49 -8.15
C LEU A 55 1.85 -32.82 -7.63
N SER A 56 0.59 -32.81 -7.24
CA SER A 56 -0.25 -33.97 -7.12
C SER A 56 -0.72 -34.14 -8.54
N HIS A 57 0.16 -34.67 -9.39
CA HIS A 57 -0.18 -35.11 -10.73
C HIS A 57 -1.51 -35.87 -10.63
N PRO A 58 -2.64 -35.35 -11.10
CA PRO A 58 -3.75 -36.21 -11.37
C PRO A 58 -3.30 -36.97 -12.62
N HIS A 59 -2.99 -38.24 -12.41
CA HIS A 59 -2.83 -39.22 -13.45
C HIS A 59 -4.15 -39.28 -14.23
N TYR A 60 -4.33 -38.37 -15.18
CA TYR A 60 -5.41 -38.39 -16.17
C TYR A 60 -4.78 -38.12 -17.53
N GLN A 61 -4.21 -39.21 -18.05
CA GLN A 61 -4.14 -39.49 -19.47
C GLN A 61 -5.54 -39.28 -20.08
N CYS A 62 -5.60 -38.60 -21.23
CA CYS A 62 -6.78 -38.49 -22.08
C CYS A 62 -7.50 -39.85 -22.20
N PRO A 63 -8.81 -39.88 -21.91
CA PRO A 63 -9.80 -40.00 -22.99
C PRO A 63 -10.88 -38.92 -22.98
#